data_AF-A0A534QQX7-F1
#
_entry.id   AF-A0A534QQX7-F1
#
_cell.length_a   1.000
_cell.length_b   1.000
_cell.length_c   1.000
_cell.angle_alpha   90.00
_cell.angle_beta   90.00
_cell.angle_gamma   90.00
#
_symmetry.space_group_name_H-M   'P 1'
#
loop_
_entity.id
_entity.type
_entity.pdbx_description
1 polymer ?
#
loop_
_entity_poly.entity_id
_entity_poly.type
_entity_poly.pdbx_seq_one_letter_code
_entity_poly.pdbx_strand_id
1 'polypeptide(L)' 'MSPPRSDALVFFGASGDLVYKKIFPALHAMARRGRLDVPVIGVARSEWT' A
#
# COMPACT_ATOMS: atom_id res chain seq x y z
N MET A 1 21.06 -18.71 -0.36
CA MET A 1 21.01 -17.24 -0.51
C MET A 1 19.56 -16.83 -0.34
N SER A 2 19.23 -15.99 0.64
CA SER A 2 17.86 -15.49 0.81
C SER A 2 17.54 -14.48 -0.30
N PRO A 3 16.31 -14.44 -0.82
CA PRO A 3 15.92 -13.42 -1.79
C PRO A 3 16.08 -12.01 -1.19
N PRO A 4 16.43 -11.01 -2.01
CA PRO A 4 16.51 -9.62 -1.55
C PRO A 4 15.15 -9.17 -0.99
N ARG A 5 15.19 -8.39 0.09
CA ARG A 5 13.99 -7.79 0.67
C ARG A 5 13.44 -6.74 -0.29
N SER A 6 12.12 -6.73 -0.48
CA SER A 6 11.44 -5.65 -1.22
C SER A 6 11.62 -4.31 -0.50
N ASP A 7 11.79 -3.24 -1.29
CA ASP A 7 12.01 -1.87 -0.84
C ASP A 7 10.84 -0.93 -1.17
N ALA A 8 9.77 -1.44 -1.78
CA ALA A 8 8.53 -0.72 -2.06
C ALA A 8 7.31 -1.67 -2.09
N LEU A 9 6.13 -1.13 -1.78
CA LEU A 9 4.85 -1.80 -1.98
C LEU A 9 4.06 -1.11 -3.08
N VAL A 10 3.92 -1.76 -4.24
CA VAL A 10 3.09 -1.28 -5.36
C VAL A 10 1.84 -2.13 -5.47
N PHE A 11 0.66 -1.50 -5.50
CA PHE A 11 -0.59 -2.22 -5.73
C PHE A 11 -1.46 -1.53 -6.79
N PHE A 12 -2.08 -2.36 -7.63
CA PHE A 12 -2.95 -1.92 -8.72
C PHE A 12 -4.42 -2.04 -8.31
N GLY A 13 -5.24 -1.12 -8.82
CA GLY A 13 -6.64 -1.00 -8.41
C GLY A 13 -6.81 -0.15 -7.16
N ALA A 14 -5.99 0.90 -6.99
CA ALA A 14 -6.01 1.77 -5.82
C ALA A 14 -7.35 2.49 -5.56
N SER A 15 -8.25 2.53 -6.54
CA SER A 15 -9.62 3.04 -6.43
C SER A 15 -10.68 1.97 -6.10
N GLY A 16 -10.27 0.72 -5.86
CA GLY A 16 -11.19 -0.37 -5.55
C GLY A 16 -11.74 -0.34 -4.12
N ASP A 17 -12.93 -0.89 -3.95
CA ASP A 17 -13.64 -0.96 -2.65
C ASP A 17 -12.84 -1.67 -1.55
N LEU A 18 -12.08 -2.72 -1.91
CA LEU A 18 -11.22 -3.44 -0.95
C LEU A 18 -10.08 -2.54 -0.43
N VAL A 19 -9.56 -1.66 -1.28
CA VAL A 19 -8.48 -0.75 -0.89
C VAL A 19 -8.97 0.17 0.21
N TYR A 20 -10.14 0.78 -0.01
CA TYR A 20 -10.78 1.66 0.96
C TYR A 20 -11.14 0.92 2.25
N LYS A 21 -11.77 -0.25 2.15
CA LYS A 21 -12.29 -0.98 3.31
C LYS A 21 -11.22 -1.68 4.15
N LYS A 22 -10.09 -2.07 3.55
CA LYS A 22 -9.11 -2.96 4.21
C LYS A 22 -7.67 -2.51 4.07
N ILE A 23 -7.22 -2.17 2.86
CA ILE A 23 -5.80 -1.89 2.63
C ILE A 23 -5.37 -0.59 3.29
N PHE A 24 -6.08 0.53 3.05
CA PHE A 24 -5.73 1.80 3.68
C PHE A 24 -5.80 1.75 5.22
N PRO A 25 -6.84 1.18 5.85
CA PRO A 25 -6.85 0.99 7.30
C PRO A 25 -5.65 0.19 7.82
N ALA A 26 -5.24 -0.88 7.13
CA ALA A 26 -4.10 -1.69 7.53
C ALA A 26 -2.77 -0.93 7.39
N LEU A 27 -2.57 -0.25 6.26
CA LEU A 27 -1.39 0.58 6.01
C LEU A 27 -1.30 1.74 7.01
N HIS A 28 -2.42 2.41 7.30
CA HIS A 28 -2.47 3.44 8.33
C HIS A 28 -2.11 2.88 9.71
N ALA A 29 -2.64 1.71 10.09
CA ALA A 29 -2.29 1.07 11.36
C ALA A 29 -0.80 0.69 11.43
N MET A 30 -0.21 0.23 10.32
CA MET A 30 1.23 -0.05 10.23
C MET A 30 2.08 1.21 10.36
N ALA A 31 1.71 2.28 9.63
CA ALA A 31 2.38 3.57 9.70
C ALA A 31 2.33 4.14 11.12
N ARG A 32 1.15 4.12 11.75
CA ARG A 32 0.97 4.58 13.15
C ARG A 32 1.80 3.79 14.16
N ARG A 33 2.12 2.53 13.86
CA ARG A 33 2.97 1.67 14.69
C ARG A 33 4.46 1.75 14.33
N GLY A 34 4.85 2.58 13.36
CA GLY A 34 6.24 2.68 12.88
C GLY A 34 6.73 1.42 12.15
N ARG A 35 5.82 0.62 11.58
CA ARG A 35 6.13 -0.66 10.92
C ARG A 35 6.04 -0.62 9.40
N LEU A 36 5.70 0.54 8.83
CA LEU A 36 5.74 0.78 7.39
C LEU A 36 7.00 1.59 7.09
N ASP A 37 8.06 0.89 6.70
CA ASP A 37 9.42 1.42 6.47
C ASP A 37 9.75 1.62 4.99
N VAL A 38 8.82 1.30 4.11
CA VAL A 38 8.97 1.39 2.66
C VAL A 38 7.87 2.25 2.03
N PRO A 39 8.15 2.94 0.90
CA PRO A 39 7.14 3.67 0.15
C PRO A 39 5.99 2.76 -0.33
N VAL A 40 4.80 3.35 -0.36
CA VAL A 40 3.59 2.71 -0.89
C VAL A 40 3.10 3.48 -2.12
N ILE A 41 2.93 2.77 -3.23
CA ILE A 41 2.51 3.33 -4.51
C ILE A 41 1.19 2.67 -4.93
N GLY A 42 0.11 3.45 -4.95
CA GLY A 42 -1.18 3.02 -5.45
C GLY A 42 -1.37 3.40 -6.92
N VAL A 43 -1.70 2.42 -7.77
CA VAL A 43 -1.96 2.65 -9.20
C VAL A 43 -3.43 2.39 -9.50
N ALA A 44 -4.10 3.34 -10.17
CA ALA A 44 -5.47 3.19 -10.65
C ALA A 44 -5.61 3.82 -12.04
N ARG A 45 -6.60 3.35 -12.80
CA ARG A 45 -6.96 3.96 -14.10
C ARG A 45 -7.77 5.24 -13.92
N SER A 46 -8.62 5.26 -12.90
CA SER A 46 -9.43 6.43 -12.56
C SER A 46 -8.52 7.53 -12.04
N GLU A 47 -8.81 8.77 -12.42
CA GLU A 47 -8.17 9.93 -11.82
C GLU A 47 -8.47 9.99 -10.32
N TRP A 48 -7.54 10.56 -9.56
CA TRP A 48 -7.77 10.93 -8.17
C TRP A 48 -8.48 12.28 -8.14
N THR A 49 -9.68 12.32 -7.58
CA THR A 49 -10.42 13.54 -7.24
C THR A 49 -10.23 13.89 -5.76
#